data_AF-A0A6L3MVD4-F1
#
_entry.id   AF-A0A6L3MVD4-F1
#
_cell.length_a   1.000
_cell.length_b   1.000
_cell.length_c   1.000
_cell.angle_alpha   90.00
_cell.angle_beta   90.00
_cell.angle_gamma   90.00
#
_symmetry.space_group_name_H-M   'P 1'
#
loop_
_entity.id
_entity.type
_entity.pdbx_description
1 polymer ?
#
loop_
_entity_poly.entity_id
_entity_poly.type
_entity_poly.pdbx_seq_one_letter_code
_entity_poly.pdbx_strand_id
1 'polypeptide(L)'
;MAMTPATRYPILMYHQIRPLPPPTDRLRGLSVDPGAFRRQMQWFRRLGYRGLSVAELQPYIRGERHGKVFGISFDDGFLNVLTHAMPVLDEAGFTATCYFVADRFDGTNAWDAGDDTVRSPLMSIENMLEWRDHGHEIGSHTLDHVPLSRVAADESWRQVVESRRRLEALSERRIESFCYPYGELSALVRDQVEAAGYRNATTTQRGCANRHDDPFALPRIPVAGGVGAARLWFKCLRGRARRRG
;
A
#
# COMPACT_ATOMS: atom_id res chain seq x y z
N MET A 1 30.52 2.27 21.57
CA MET A 1 29.32 1.39 21.65
C MET A 1 28.87 1.06 20.24
N ALA A 2 28.89 -0.21 19.83
CA ALA A 2 28.34 -0.61 18.53
C ALA A 2 26.81 -0.46 18.58
N MET A 3 26.24 0.39 17.73
CA MET A 3 24.79 0.57 17.63
C MET A 3 24.14 -0.74 17.20
N THR A 4 23.17 -1.23 17.97
CA THR A 4 22.36 -2.40 17.61
C THR A 4 21.63 -2.13 16.28
N PRO A 5 21.74 -3.02 15.27
CA PRO A 5 21.10 -2.80 13.99
C PRO A 5 19.59 -2.62 14.16
N ALA A 6 19.03 -1.62 13.48
CA ALA A 6 17.59 -1.37 13.53
C ALA A 6 16.80 -2.58 13.01
N THR A 7 15.75 -2.98 13.73
CA THR A 7 14.82 -4.00 13.25
C THR A 7 14.11 -3.48 12.00
N ARG A 8 14.07 -4.33 10.96
CA ARG A 8 13.46 -4.00 9.68
C ARG A 8 12.10 -4.68 9.54
N TYR A 9 11.11 -3.94 9.07
CA TYR A 9 9.73 -4.39 8.88
C TYR A 9 9.34 -4.32 7.40
N PRO A 10 8.95 -5.43 6.77
CA PRO A 10 8.50 -5.41 5.39
C PRO A 10 7.11 -4.77 5.31
N ILE A 11 6.89 -3.94 4.31
CA ILE A 11 5.56 -3.47 3.90
C ILE A 11 5.28 -4.12 2.55
N LEU A 12 4.27 -4.98 2.47
CA LEU A 12 3.92 -5.70 1.25
C LEU A 12 3.04 -4.82 0.36
N MET A 13 3.46 -4.63 -0.88
CA MET A 13 2.75 -3.83 -1.89
C MET A 13 2.01 -4.76 -2.85
N TYR A 14 0.69 -4.80 -2.71
CA TYR A 14 -0.27 -5.42 -3.63
C TYR A 14 -1.00 -4.32 -4.40
N HIS A 15 -1.66 -4.67 -5.50
CA HIS A 15 -2.63 -3.78 -6.17
C HIS A 15 -3.94 -4.54 -6.33
N GLN A 16 -3.93 -5.61 -7.15
CA GLN A 16 -5.14 -6.37 -7.46
C GLN A 16 -5.08 -7.80 -6.91
N ILE A 17 -6.18 -8.25 -6.30
CA ILE A 17 -6.37 -9.65 -5.90
C ILE A 17 -7.46 -10.25 -6.79
N ARG A 18 -7.09 -10.83 -7.92
CA ARG A 18 -8.03 -11.31 -8.94
C ARG A 18 -7.46 -12.50 -9.73
N PRO A 19 -8.31 -13.30 -10.42
CA PRO A 19 -7.82 -14.26 -11.40
C PRO A 19 -6.85 -13.59 -12.37
N LEU A 20 -5.70 -14.23 -12.60
CA LEU A 20 -4.61 -13.59 -13.35
C LEU A 20 -5.06 -13.34 -14.80
N PRO A 21 -4.86 -12.11 -15.33
CA PRO A 21 -5.14 -11.84 -16.73
C PRO A 21 -4.23 -12.65 -17.66
N PRO A 22 -4.53 -12.66 -18.98
CA PRO A 22 -3.70 -13.32 -19.98
C PRO A 22 -2.22 -12.90 -19.86
N PRO A 23 -1.25 -13.78 -20.20
CA PRO A 23 0.17 -13.44 -20.14
C PRO A 23 0.60 -12.21 -20.95
N THR A 24 -0.21 -11.80 -21.93
CA THR A 24 0.01 -10.63 -22.78
C THR A 24 -0.36 -9.30 -22.11
N ASP A 25 -1.15 -9.32 -21.02
CA ASP A 25 -1.53 -8.11 -20.29
C ASP A 25 -0.29 -7.45 -19.67
N ARG A 26 -0.04 -6.20 -20.04
CA ARG A 26 1.18 -5.46 -19.64
C ARG A 26 1.28 -5.21 -18.15
N LEU A 27 0.14 -5.08 -17.48
CA LEU A 27 0.06 -4.85 -16.03
C LEU A 27 -0.27 -6.12 -15.24
N ARG A 28 -0.19 -7.30 -15.87
CA ARG A 28 -0.37 -8.60 -15.21
C ARG A 28 0.45 -8.75 -13.93
N GLY A 29 1.62 -8.13 -13.87
CA GLY A 29 2.50 -8.13 -12.70
C GLY A 29 1.89 -7.50 -11.44
N LEU A 30 0.84 -6.68 -11.57
CA LEU A 30 0.12 -6.03 -10.48
C LEU A 30 -1.02 -6.88 -9.90
N SER A 31 -1.29 -8.05 -10.49
CA SER A 31 -2.34 -8.97 -10.07
C SER A 31 -1.79 -10.17 -9.31
N VAL A 32 -2.42 -10.53 -8.20
CA VAL A 32 -2.18 -11.76 -7.44
C VAL A 32 -3.46 -12.58 -7.41
N ASP A 33 -3.34 -13.87 -7.69
CA ASP A 33 -4.46 -14.81 -7.63
C ASP A 33 -5.06 -14.89 -6.19
N PRO A 34 -6.39 -14.87 -6.01
CA PRO A 34 -7.02 -14.93 -4.69
C PRO A 34 -6.59 -16.14 -3.84
N GLY A 35 -6.45 -17.31 -4.48
CA GLY A 35 -5.95 -18.52 -3.81
C GLY A 35 -4.50 -18.37 -3.37
N ALA A 36 -3.66 -17.71 -4.17
CA ALA A 36 -2.29 -17.39 -3.78
C ALA A 36 -2.24 -16.41 -2.60
N PHE A 37 -3.04 -15.34 -2.61
CA PHE A 37 -3.15 -14.39 -1.51
C PHE A 37 -3.57 -15.09 -0.20
N ARG A 38 -4.62 -15.92 -0.24
CA ARG A 38 -5.06 -16.73 0.92
C ARG A 38 -3.92 -17.60 1.47
N ARG A 39 -3.20 -18.32 0.61
CA ARG A 39 -2.04 -19.14 1.03
C ARG A 39 -0.93 -18.29 1.65
N GLN A 40 -0.66 -17.10 1.12
CA GLN A 40 0.34 -16.18 1.69
C GLN A 40 -0.05 -15.75 3.12
N MET A 41 -1.27 -15.27 3.32
CA MET A 41 -1.74 -14.79 4.63
C MET A 41 -1.78 -15.92 5.67
N GLN A 42 -2.32 -17.09 5.30
CA GLN A 42 -2.35 -18.26 6.16
C GLN A 42 -0.94 -18.73 6.55
N TRP A 43 0.02 -18.67 5.63
CA TRP A 43 1.41 -19.04 5.90
C TRP A 43 2.05 -18.10 6.93
N PHE A 44 1.89 -16.78 6.76
CA PHE A 44 2.38 -15.81 7.74
C PHE A 44 1.75 -16.02 9.11
N ARG A 45 0.42 -16.21 9.17
CA ARG A 45 -0.29 -16.49 10.43
C ARG A 45 0.23 -17.76 11.11
N ARG A 46 0.40 -18.87 10.37
CA ARG A 46 0.96 -20.13 10.91
C ARG A 46 2.38 -19.98 11.47
N LEU A 47 3.18 -19.09 10.90
CA LEU A 47 4.52 -18.77 11.38
C LEU A 47 4.54 -17.77 12.56
N GLY A 48 3.37 -17.37 13.06
CA GLY A 48 3.21 -16.45 14.18
C GLY A 48 3.45 -14.99 13.81
N TYR A 49 3.29 -14.63 12.53
CA TYR A 49 3.29 -13.22 12.12
C TYR A 49 1.90 -12.60 12.23
N ARG A 50 1.84 -11.31 12.52
CA ARG A 50 0.65 -10.47 12.42
C ARG A 50 0.80 -9.46 11.28
N GLY A 51 -0.14 -9.46 10.34
CA GLY A 51 -0.26 -8.43 9.30
C GLY A 51 -0.94 -7.19 9.88
N LEU A 52 -0.38 -6.02 9.57
CA LEU A 52 -0.84 -4.72 10.06
C LEU A 52 -1.07 -3.75 8.89
N SER A 53 -1.98 -2.79 9.06
CA SER A 53 -2.00 -1.58 8.25
C SER A 53 -0.71 -0.79 8.44
N VAL A 54 -0.40 0.10 7.49
CA VAL A 54 0.79 0.95 7.54
C VAL A 54 0.73 1.89 8.74
N ALA A 55 -0.44 2.43 9.10
CA ALA A 55 -0.62 3.20 10.34
C ALA A 55 -0.29 2.36 11.60
N GLU A 56 -0.84 1.16 11.72
CA GLU A 56 -0.58 0.29 12.88
C GLU A 56 0.86 -0.22 12.95
N LEU A 57 1.56 -0.27 11.81
CA LEU A 57 2.96 -0.65 11.74
C LEU A 57 3.91 0.45 12.23
N GLN A 58 3.48 1.73 12.25
CA GLN A 58 4.35 2.86 12.56
C GLN A 58 5.11 2.74 13.91
N PRO A 59 4.48 2.34 15.03
CA PRO A 59 5.21 2.18 16.30
C PRO A 59 6.33 1.14 16.23
N TYR A 60 6.19 0.11 15.38
CA TYR A 60 7.24 -0.88 15.17
C TYR A 60 8.39 -0.31 14.34
N ILE A 61 8.07 0.43 13.26
CA ILE A 61 9.08 1.09 12.42
C ILE A 61 9.90 2.08 13.25
N ARG A 62 9.25 2.89 14.10
CA ARG A 62 9.92 3.85 14.99
C ARG A 62 10.71 3.20 16.13
N GLY A 63 10.54 1.90 16.35
CA GLY A 63 11.24 1.15 17.40
C GLY A 63 10.60 1.28 18.79
N GLU A 64 9.36 1.76 18.86
CA GLU A 64 8.56 1.85 20.09
C GLU A 64 7.94 0.50 20.48
N ARG A 65 7.80 -0.41 19.51
CA ARG A 65 7.28 -1.76 19.70
C ARG A 65 8.11 -2.80 18.94
N HIS A 66 8.08 -4.04 19.43
CA HIS A 66 8.75 -5.17 18.80
C HIS A 66 7.79 -6.36 18.64
N GLY A 67 8.00 -7.17 17.60
CA GLY A 67 7.15 -8.32 17.31
C GLY A 67 7.37 -8.87 15.90
N LYS A 68 6.78 -10.05 15.64
CA LYS A 68 6.74 -10.64 14.29
C LYS A 68 5.61 -10.00 13.50
N VAL A 69 5.84 -8.78 13.00
CA VAL A 69 4.84 -8.03 12.24
C VAL A 69 5.32 -7.67 10.83
N PHE A 70 4.37 -7.39 9.95
CA PHE A 70 4.60 -6.85 8.60
C PHE A 70 3.42 -5.95 8.19
N GLY A 71 3.69 -5.00 7.31
CA GLY A 71 2.68 -4.13 6.72
C GLY A 71 2.02 -4.77 5.51
N ILE A 72 0.74 -4.51 5.32
CA ILE A 72 -0.02 -4.90 4.13
C ILE A 72 -0.61 -3.62 3.51
N SER A 73 -0.28 -3.35 2.26
CA SER A 73 -0.86 -2.25 1.50
C SER A 73 -1.37 -2.69 0.13
N PHE A 74 -2.50 -2.11 -0.25
CA PHE A 74 -3.11 -2.19 -1.58
C PHE A 74 -3.15 -0.79 -2.17
N ASP A 75 -2.73 -0.66 -3.41
CA ASP A 75 -2.84 0.59 -4.16
C ASP A 75 -4.13 0.60 -5.00
N ASP A 76 -4.59 1.80 -5.39
CA ASP A 76 -5.63 2.09 -6.39
C ASP A 76 -7.10 1.91 -6.02
N GLY A 77 -7.44 1.29 -4.89
CA GLY A 77 -8.85 1.17 -4.46
C GLY A 77 -9.69 0.19 -5.30
N PHE A 78 -9.09 -0.88 -5.83
CA PHE A 78 -9.80 -1.88 -6.63
C PHE A 78 -10.87 -2.65 -5.85
N LEU A 79 -12.05 -2.86 -6.44
CA LEU A 79 -13.15 -3.64 -5.85
C LEU A 79 -12.73 -5.08 -5.52
N ASN A 80 -11.83 -5.66 -6.33
CA ASN A 80 -11.33 -7.02 -6.10
C ASN A 80 -10.52 -7.16 -4.79
N VAL A 81 -9.99 -6.07 -4.23
CA VAL A 81 -9.38 -6.07 -2.90
C VAL A 81 -10.44 -6.28 -1.82
N LEU A 82 -11.59 -5.59 -1.92
CA LEU A 82 -12.70 -5.77 -0.99
C LEU A 82 -13.24 -7.21 -1.09
N THR A 83 -13.57 -7.67 -2.30
CA THR A 83 -14.29 -8.93 -2.48
C THR A 83 -13.44 -10.18 -2.30
N HIS A 84 -12.11 -10.09 -2.50
CA HIS A 84 -11.21 -11.25 -2.40
C HIS A 84 -10.18 -11.16 -1.29
N ALA A 85 -9.69 -9.96 -0.95
CA ALA A 85 -8.64 -9.80 0.06
C ALA A 85 -9.23 -9.62 1.47
N MET A 86 -10.24 -8.76 1.64
CA MET A 86 -10.82 -8.45 2.95
C MET A 86 -11.27 -9.70 3.72
N PRO A 87 -12.03 -10.66 3.15
CA PRO A 87 -12.45 -11.85 3.89
C PRO A 87 -11.27 -12.70 4.39
N VAL A 88 -10.17 -12.74 3.64
CA VAL A 88 -8.95 -13.46 4.02
C VAL A 88 -8.21 -12.74 5.15
N LEU A 89 -8.21 -11.40 5.13
CA LEU A 89 -7.62 -10.58 6.20
C LEU A 89 -8.41 -10.75 7.50
N ASP A 90 -9.74 -10.70 7.42
CA ASP A 90 -10.65 -10.93 8.55
C ASP A 90 -10.47 -12.33 9.15
N GLU A 91 -10.49 -13.38 8.31
CA GLU A 91 -10.21 -14.76 8.73
C GLU A 91 -8.86 -14.87 9.48
N ALA A 92 -7.87 -14.06 9.10
CA ALA A 92 -6.53 -14.06 9.68
C ALA A 92 -6.37 -13.13 10.90
N GLY A 93 -7.33 -12.26 11.18
CA GLY A 93 -7.21 -11.19 12.18
C GLY A 93 -6.14 -10.14 11.83
N PHE A 94 -5.94 -9.90 10.53
CA PHE A 94 -4.98 -8.93 10.01
C PHE A 94 -5.69 -7.66 9.56
N THR A 95 -4.96 -6.56 9.60
CA THR A 95 -5.38 -5.27 9.03
C THR A 95 -4.50 -4.92 7.84
N ALA A 96 -4.96 -4.00 7.00
CA ALA A 96 -4.23 -3.52 5.83
C ALA A 96 -4.58 -2.05 5.54
N THR A 97 -3.77 -1.41 4.71
CA THR A 97 -4.06 -0.08 4.14
C THR A 97 -4.49 -0.23 2.70
N CYS A 98 -5.57 0.43 2.30
CA CYS A 98 -5.92 0.62 0.90
C CYS A 98 -5.74 2.10 0.55
N TYR A 99 -4.91 2.42 -0.45
CA TYR A 99 -4.67 3.78 -0.90
C TYR A 99 -5.64 4.13 -2.04
N PHE A 100 -6.57 5.06 -1.78
CA PHE A 100 -7.62 5.43 -2.73
C PHE A 100 -7.23 6.64 -3.56
N VAL A 101 -7.55 6.58 -4.86
CA VAL A 101 -7.52 7.73 -5.78
C VAL A 101 -8.81 8.52 -5.55
N ALA A 102 -8.71 9.68 -4.91
CA ALA A 102 -9.83 10.28 -4.18
C ALA A 102 -10.99 10.77 -5.09
N ASP A 103 -10.74 11.03 -6.37
CA ASP A 103 -11.78 11.38 -7.36
C ASP A 103 -12.19 10.18 -8.24
N ARG A 104 -11.82 8.96 -7.87
CA ARG A 104 -12.12 7.74 -8.63
C ARG A 104 -12.75 6.69 -7.71
N PHE A 105 -14.05 6.86 -7.51
CA PHE A 105 -14.94 5.84 -6.98
C PHE A 105 -15.85 5.35 -8.09
N ASP A 106 -16.26 4.10 -7.99
CA ASP A 106 -16.99 3.41 -9.06
C ASP A 106 -16.18 3.41 -10.39
N GLY A 107 -16.78 2.89 -11.46
CA GLY A 107 -16.09 2.82 -12.75
C GLY A 107 -14.88 1.88 -12.70
N THR A 108 -13.76 2.30 -13.29
CA THR A 108 -12.54 1.46 -13.44
C THR A 108 -11.27 2.30 -13.33
N ASN A 109 -10.11 1.64 -13.29
CA ASN A 109 -8.78 2.26 -13.44
C ASN A 109 -8.58 2.89 -14.83
N ALA A 110 -9.26 4.02 -15.08
CA ALA A 110 -9.27 4.71 -16.36
C ALA A 110 -7.93 5.39 -16.69
N TRP A 111 -7.08 5.66 -15.69
CA TRP A 111 -5.72 6.17 -15.89
C TRP A 111 -4.82 5.17 -16.64
N ASP A 112 -5.16 3.88 -16.64
CA ASP A 112 -4.44 2.84 -17.39
C ASP A 112 -5.00 2.66 -18.82
N ALA A 113 -5.89 3.52 -19.30
CA ALA A 113 -6.52 3.36 -20.62
C ALA A 113 -5.53 3.39 -21.81
N GLY A 114 -4.32 3.89 -21.61
CA GLY A 114 -3.24 3.87 -22.61
C GLY A 114 -2.45 2.56 -22.66
N ASP A 115 -2.65 1.67 -21.68
CA ASP A 115 -1.97 0.39 -21.59
C ASP A 115 -2.85 -0.76 -22.11
N ASP A 116 -2.22 -1.74 -22.74
CA ASP A 116 -2.86 -3.00 -23.11
C ASP A 116 -3.06 -3.87 -21.86
N THR A 117 -4.10 -3.53 -21.08
CA THR A 117 -4.43 -4.18 -19.81
C THR A 117 -5.93 -4.32 -19.59
N VAL A 118 -6.32 -5.39 -18.90
CA VAL A 118 -7.70 -5.60 -18.45
C VAL A 118 -7.98 -4.68 -17.27
N ARG A 119 -8.77 -3.63 -17.52
CA ARG A 119 -9.28 -2.73 -16.49
C ARG A 119 -10.18 -3.46 -15.50
N SER A 120 -10.11 -3.06 -14.23
CA SER A 120 -10.90 -3.64 -13.15
C SER A 120 -11.76 -2.59 -12.46
N PRO A 121 -12.94 -2.99 -11.93
CA PRO A 121 -13.78 -2.07 -11.18
C PRO A 121 -13.09 -1.52 -9.94
N LEU A 122 -13.36 -0.25 -9.63
CA LEU A 122 -12.95 0.39 -8.37
C LEU A 122 -14.04 0.25 -7.32
N MET A 123 -13.66 0.38 -6.05
CA MET A 123 -14.62 0.47 -4.95
C MET A 123 -15.51 1.71 -5.13
N SER A 124 -16.77 1.61 -4.73
CA SER A 124 -17.63 2.76 -4.48
C SER A 124 -17.24 3.41 -3.13
N ILE A 125 -17.89 4.52 -2.79
CA ILE A 125 -17.71 5.13 -1.48
C ILE A 125 -18.20 4.18 -0.37
N GLU A 126 -19.34 3.52 -0.57
CA GLU A 126 -19.90 2.55 0.39
C GLU A 126 -18.93 1.39 0.63
N ASN A 127 -18.33 0.86 -0.43
CA ASN A 127 -17.29 -0.17 -0.36
C ASN A 127 -16.05 0.29 0.42
N MET A 128 -15.64 1.56 0.28
CA MET A 128 -14.55 2.13 1.07
C MET A 128 -14.93 2.26 2.55
N LEU A 129 -16.18 2.62 2.86
CA LEU A 129 -16.67 2.69 4.24
C LEU A 129 -16.77 1.29 4.87
N GLU A 130 -17.19 0.28 4.11
CA GLU A 130 -17.17 -1.12 4.54
C GLU A 130 -15.74 -1.57 4.88
N TRP A 131 -14.77 -1.28 4.01
CA TRP A 131 -13.36 -1.54 4.27
C TRP A 131 -12.87 -0.93 5.60
N ARG A 132 -13.23 0.33 5.86
CA ARG A 132 -12.94 1.01 7.13
C ARG A 132 -13.61 0.32 8.32
N ASP A 133 -14.87 -0.06 8.18
CA ASP A 133 -15.67 -0.63 9.28
C ASP A 133 -15.21 -2.03 9.68
N HIS A 134 -14.51 -2.73 8.78
CA HIS A 134 -13.75 -3.96 9.07
C HIS A 134 -12.37 -3.71 9.73
N GLY A 135 -12.08 -2.46 10.11
CA GLY A 135 -10.87 -2.08 10.85
C GLY A 135 -9.63 -1.88 9.96
N HIS A 136 -9.81 -1.76 8.65
CA HIS A 136 -8.73 -1.45 7.73
C HIS A 136 -8.52 0.05 7.56
N GLU A 137 -7.30 0.43 7.17
CA GLU A 137 -6.93 1.82 6.98
C GLU A 137 -7.29 2.31 5.58
N ILE A 138 -7.85 3.52 5.52
CA ILE A 138 -7.97 4.32 4.29
C ILE A 138 -6.74 5.21 4.17
N GLY A 139 -5.95 5.00 3.12
CA GLY A 139 -4.84 5.86 2.72
C GLY A 139 -5.19 6.67 1.46
N SER A 140 -4.36 7.64 1.12
CA SER A 140 -4.55 8.50 -0.06
C SER A 140 -3.56 8.21 -1.18
N HIS A 141 -4.03 8.27 -2.43
CA HIS A 141 -3.26 8.05 -3.65
C HIS A 141 -3.45 9.17 -4.69
N THR A 142 -3.41 10.43 -4.25
CA THR A 142 -3.77 11.65 -5.02
C THR A 142 -5.26 11.74 -5.39
N LEU A 143 -5.68 12.81 -6.07
CA LEU A 143 -7.04 12.94 -6.59
C LEU A 143 -7.22 12.08 -7.84
N ASP A 144 -6.29 12.18 -8.79
CA ASP A 144 -6.46 11.70 -10.17
C ASP A 144 -5.43 10.66 -10.62
N HIS A 145 -4.56 10.19 -9.72
CA HIS A 145 -3.48 9.24 -9.99
C HIS A 145 -2.40 9.80 -10.95
N VAL A 146 -2.03 11.08 -10.78
CA VAL A 146 -1.03 11.74 -11.64
C VAL A 146 0.41 11.48 -11.17
N PRO A 147 1.40 11.45 -12.08
CA PRO A 147 2.81 11.43 -11.70
C PRO A 147 3.22 12.81 -11.14
N LEU A 148 3.19 12.96 -9.81
CA LEU A 148 3.36 14.24 -9.11
C LEU A 148 4.65 15.00 -9.45
N SER A 149 5.74 14.28 -9.77
CA SER A 149 7.02 14.89 -10.16
C SER A 149 6.99 15.53 -11.56
N ARG A 150 5.94 15.31 -12.35
CA ARG A 150 5.82 15.72 -13.76
C ARG A 150 4.71 16.74 -14.01
N VAL A 151 4.03 17.19 -12.96
CA VAL A 151 3.03 18.25 -13.02
C VAL A 151 3.60 19.53 -12.39
N ALA A 152 2.93 20.66 -12.60
CA ALA A 152 3.32 21.92 -11.96
C ALA A 152 3.18 21.83 -10.42
N ALA A 153 3.96 22.62 -9.70
CA ALA A 153 4.06 22.53 -8.24
C ALA A 153 2.74 22.85 -7.49
N ASP A 154 1.95 23.77 -8.04
CA ASP A 154 0.60 24.10 -7.56
C ASP A 154 -0.38 22.95 -7.81
N GLU A 155 -0.27 22.28 -8.96
CA GLU A 155 -1.07 21.09 -9.26
C GLU A 155 -0.67 19.90 -8.38
N SER A 156 0.62 19.64 -8.15
CA SER A 156 1.04 18.57 -7.22
C SER A 156 0.58 18.86 -5.79
N TRP A 157 0.62 20.11 -5.35
CA TRP A 157 0.07 20.53 -4.06
C TRP A 157 -1.44 20.28 -3.98
N ARG A 158 -2.20 20.69 -5.00
CA ARG A 158 -3.66 20.46 -5.08
C ARG A 158 -3.99 18.97 -5.01
N GLN A 159 -3.29 18.15 -5.79
CA GLN A 159 -3.46 16.70 -5.85
C GLN A 159 -3.25 16.02 -4.48
N VAL A 160 -2.34 16.54 -3.66
CA VAL A 160 -2.02 16.00 -2.33
C VAL A 160 -2.98 16.51 -1.26
N VAL A 161 -3.27 17.81 -1.22
CA VAL A 161 -4.09 18.42 -0.16
C VAL A 161 -5.55 18.05 -0.32
N GLU A 162 -6.10 18.19 -1.53
CA GLU A 162 -7.52 17.97 -1.75
C GLU A 162 -7.86 16.47 -1.71
N SER A 163 -6.93 15.57 -2.06
CA SER A 163 -7.16 14.13 -1.91
C SER A 163 -7.30 13.74 -0.44
N ARG A 164 -6.49 14.32 0.44
CA ARG A 164 -6.63 14.17 1.89
C ARG A 164 -7.98 14.67 2.35
N ARG A 165 -8.28 15.94 2.04
CA ARG A 165 -9.51 16.62 2.48
C ARG A 165 -10.77 15.87 2.06
N ARG A 166 -10.81 15.42 0.79
CA ARG A 166 -11.94 14.68 0.24
C ARG A 166 -12.14 13.35 0.95
N LEU A 167 -11.09 12.56 1.12
CA LEU A 167 -11.16 11.28 1.82
C LEU A 167 -11.53 11.45 3.30
N GLU A 168 -11.03 12.50 3.98
CA GLU A 168 -11.43 12.82 5.36
C GLU A 168 -12.92 13.20 5.44
N ALA A 169 -13.43 13.98 4.49
CA ALA A 169 -14.84 14.35 4.43
C ALA A 169 -15.76 13.16 4.16
N LEU A 170 -15.36 12.22 3.29
CA LEU A 170 -16.14 11.03 2.96
C LEU A 170 -16.11 9.98 4.08
N SER A 171 -14.94 9.78 4.70
CA SER A 171 -14.74 8.70 5.67
C SER A 171 -14.97 9.10 7.11
N GLU A 172 -15.09 10.41 7.40
CA GLU A 172 -15.15 10.97 8.76
C GLU A 172 -13.96 10.51 9.64
N ARG A 173 -12.83 10.20 9.00
CA ARG A 173 -11.58 9.78 9.67
C ARG A 173 -10.45 10.66 9.18
N ARG A 174 -9.47 10.88 10.06
CA ARG A 174 -8.20 11.48 9.64
C ARG A 174 -7.48 10.53 8.68
N ILE A 175 -6.97 11.06 7.58
CA ILE A 175 -6.15 10.30 6.64
C ILE A 175 -4.68 10.58 6.94
N GLU A 176 -3.96 9.54 7.38
CA GLU A 176 -2.59 9.67 7.87
C GLU A 176 -1.54 9.14 6.90
N SER A 177 -1.89 8.21 6.02
CA SER A 177 -0.94 7.54 5.12
C SER A 177 -1.14 7.96 3.67
N PHE A 178 -0.03 8.20 2.98
CA PHE A 178 0.01 8.54 1.56
C PHE A 178 0.78 7.50 0.74
N CYS A 179 0.43 7.34 -0.53
CA CYS A 179 1.21 6.55 -1.48
C CYS A 179 1.44 7.39 -2.74
N TYR A 180 2.68 7.46 -3.23
CA TYR A 180 3.02 8.21 -4.44
C TYR A 180 2.66 7.38 -5.69
N PRO A 181 1.78 7.86 -6.59
CA PRO A 181 1.52 7.18 -7.86
C PRO A 181 2.82 6.90 -8.62
N TYR A 182 2.95 5.69 -9.14
CA TYR A 182 4.15 5.20 -9.85
C TYR A 182 5.46 5.22 -9.02
N GLY A 183 5.41 5.60 -7.74
CA GLY A 183 6.59 5.85 -6.90
C GLY A 183 7.37 7.10 -7.27
N GLU A 184 6.79 8.00 -8.06
CA GLU A 184 7.41 9.27 -8.47
C GLU A 184 7.53 10.22 -7.28
N LEU A 185 8.76 10.44 -6.83
CA LEU A 185 9.09 11.21 -5.64
C LEU A 185 10.17 12.25 -5.97
N SER A 186 9.88 13.51 -5.66
CA SER A 186 10.86 14.60 -5.61
C SER A 186 10.90 15.19 -4.20
N ALA A 187 11.97 15.94 -3.87
CA ALA A 187 12.05 16.62 -2.57
C ALA A 187 10.86 17.56 -2.33
N LEU A 188 10.47 18.32 -3.37
CA LEU A 188 9.28 19.17 -3.32
C LEU A 188 8.01 18.38 -3.00
N VAL A 189 7.74 17.30 -3.73
CA VAL A 189 6.52 16.48 -3.54
C VAL A 189 6.53 15.81 -2.16
N ARG A 190 7.69 15.37 -1.69
CA ARG A 190 7.87 14.83 -0.33
C ARG A 190 7.48 15.86 0.73
N ASP A 191 7.99 17.09 0.62
CA ASP A 191 7.70 18.18 1.57
C ASP A 191 6.24 18.64 1.49
N GLN A 192 5.63 18.61 0.30
CA GLN A 192 4.20 18.86 0.13
C GLN A 192 3.34 17.82 0.86
N VAL A 193 3.70 16.54 0.81
CA VAL A 193 2.98 15.49 1.55
C VAL A 193 3.11 15.68 3.06
N GLU A 194 4.29 16.03 3.58
CA GLU A 194 4.45 16.36 5.00
C GLU A 194 3.64 17.61 5.40
N ALA A 195 3.76 18.70 4.63
CA ALA A 195 3.06 19.96 4.89
C ALA A 195 1.53 19.84 4.76
N ALA A 196 1.03 18.96 3.89
CA ALA A 196 -0.38 18.62 3.80
C ALA A 196 -0.90 17.86 5.03
N GLY A 197 -0.02 17.44 5.95
CA GLY A 197 -0.32 16.91 7.28
C GLY A 197 -0.54 15.40 7.37
N TYR A 198 -0.10 14.65 6.34
CA TYR A 198 0.09 13.21 6.43
C TYR A 198 1.16 12.87 7.48
N ARG A 199 1.17 11.63 7.97
CA ARG A 199 2.10 11.12 8.99
C ARG A 199 3.16 10.18 8.42
N ASN A 200 2.86 9.56 7.29
CA ASN A 200 3.79 8.70 6.59
C ASN A 200 3.43 8.63 5.10
N ALA A 201 4.40 8.22 4.29
CA ALA A 201 4.16 7.93 2.89
C ALA A 201 5.00 6.76 2.38
N THR A 202 4.44 6.00 1.45
CA THR A 202 5.08 4.81 0.87
C THR A 202 5.46 5.02 -0.59
N THR A 203 6.57 4.43 -1.01
CA THR A 203 7.11 4.50 -2.38
C THR A 203 7.16 3.11 -3.02
N THR A 204 7.65 3.03 -4.25
CA THR A 204 7.97 1.76 -4.93
C THR A 204 9.42 1.29 -4.68
N GLN A 205 10.21 2.04 -3.90
CA GLN A 205 11.58 1.66 -3.56
C GLN A 205 11.57 0.31 -2.84
N ARG A 206 12.37 -0.64 -3.35
CA ARG A 206 12.36 -2.01 -2.86
C ARG A 206 13.13 -2.16 -1.55
N GLY A 207 12.45 -2.52 -0.47
CA GLY A 207 13.11 -2.72 0.82
C GLY A 207 12.16 -3.03 1.98
N CYS A 208 12.73 -3.02 3.17
CA CYS A 208 11.99 -3.07 4.44
C CYS A 208 12.23 -1.75 5.18
N ALA A 209 11.17 -1.23 5.79
CA ALA A 209 11.19 -0.01 6.58
C ALA A 209 11.86 -0.22 7.95
N ASN A 210 12.51 0.81 8.47
CA ASN A 210 13.08 0.87 9.81
C ASN A 210 13.17 2.32 10.30
N ARG A 211 13.53 2.52 11.58
CA ARG A 211 13.58 3.84 12.24
C ARG A 211 14.51 4.88 11.61
N HIS A 212 15.40 4.48 10.70
CA HIS A 212 16.34 5.39 10.02
C HIS A 212 15.86 5.78 8.61
N ASP A 213 14.75 5.22 8.12
CA ASP A 213 14.15 5.63 6.86
C ASP A 213 13.35 6.92 7.06
N ASP A 214 13.27 7.77 6.03
CA ASP A 214 12.35 8.91 6.03
C ASP A 214 10.90 8.39 6.11
N PRO A 215 10.09 8.80 7.12
CA PRO A 215 8.70 8.36 7.25
C PRO A 215 7.84 8.73 6.04
N PHE A 216 8.26 9.70 5.22
CA PHE A 216 7.59 10.08 3.98
C PHE A 216 8.21 9.43 2.73
N ALA A 217 9.09 8.45 2.89
CA ALA A 217 9.65 7.69 1.77
C ALA A 217 9.83 6.20 2.13
N LEU A 218 8.83 5.60 2.77
CA LEU A 218 8.91 4.23 3.26
C LEU A 218 9.04 3.22 2.09
N PRO A 219 10.03 2.32 2.12
CA PRO A 219 10.23 1.31 1.09
C PRO A 219 9.23 0.15 1.24
N ARG A 220 8.87 -0.47 0.12
CA ARG A 220 7.92 -1.60 0.07
C ARG A 220 8.50 -2.82 -0.65
N ILE A 221 7.84 -3.95 -0.48
CA ILE A 221 8.12 -5.21 -1.16
C ILE A 221 7.00 -5.47 -2.17
N PRO A 222 7.24 -5.31 -3.50
CA PRO A 222 6.22 -5.65 -4.50
C PRO A 222 5.84 -7.13 -4.42
N VAL A 223 4.55 -7.44 -4.46
CA VAL A 223 4.08 -8.82 -4.56
C VAL A 223 3.41 -9.01 -5.92
N ALA A 224 4.15 -9.62 -6.84
CA ALA A 224 3.69 -9.86 -8.20
C ALA A 224 2.95 -11.19 -8.35
N GLY A 225 2.22 -11.33 -9.46
CA GLY A 225 1.56 -12.58 -9.85
C GLY A 225 2.50 -13.78 -9.86
N GLY A 226 2.03 -14.91 -9.31
CA GLY A 226 2.78 -16.16 -9.23
C GLY A 226 3.79 -16.25 -8.08
N VAL A 227 3.90 -15.25 -7.21
CA VAL A 227 4.74 -15.34 -6.00
C VAL A 227 4.02 -16.21 -4.94
N GLY A 228 4.52 -17.41 -4.70
CA GLY A 228 4.03 -18.29 -3.62
C GLY A 228 4.46 -17.84 -2.21
N ALA A 229 3.78 -18.36 -1.18
CA ALA A 229 3.98 -17.97 0.22
C ALA A 229 5.43 -18.13 0.72
N ALA A 230 6.09 -19.26 0.43
CA ALA A 230 7.48 -19.50 0.82
C ALA A 230 8.46 -18.50 0.17
N ARG A 231 8.25 -18.19 -1.11
CA ARG A 231 9.07 -17.21 -1.85
C ARG A 231 8.87 -15.81 -1.30
N LEU A 232 7.63 -15.43 -0.96
CA LEU A 232 7.32 -14.15 -0.34
C LEU A 232 7.98 -14.03 1.04
N TRP A 233 7.86 -15.06 1.88
CA TRP A 233 8.51 -15.10 3.18
C TRP A 233 10.03 -14.94 3.09
N PHE A 234 10.67 -15.65 2.16
CA PHE A 234 12.11 -15.50 1.91
C PHE A 234 12.49 -14.11 1.41
N LYS A 235 11.63 -13.46 0.60
CA LYS A 235 11.81 -12.07 0.17
C LYS A 235 11.79 -11.11 1.36
N CYS A 236 10.86 -11.32 2.31
CA CYS A 236 10.82 -10.56 3.56
C CYS A 236 12.09 -10.75 4.40
N LEU A 237 12.56 -11.99 4.56
CA LEU A 237 13.80 -12.28 5.29
C LEU A 237 15.03 -11.62 4.64
N ARG A 238 15.17 -11.74 3.31
CA ARG A 238 16.27 -11.09 2.58
C ARG A 238 16.20 -9.57 2.67
N GLY A 239 15.00 -8.98 2.60
CA GLY A 239 14.79 -7.55 2.78
C GLY A 239 15.23 -7.06 4.16
N ARG A 240 15.05 -7.88 5.20
CA ARG A 240 15.56 -7.61 6.56
C ARG A 240 17.07 -7.73 6.68
N ALA A 241 17.71 -8.55 5.85
CA ALA A 241 19.16 -8.79 5.91
C ALA A 241 20.00 -7.79 5.10
N ARG A 242 19.43 -7.12 4.08
CA ARG A 242 20.16 -6.12 3.28
C ARG A 242 20.51 -4.89 4.13
N ARG A 243 21.81 -4.67 4.37
CA ARG A 243 22.34 -3.39 4.84
C ARG A 243 22.22 -2.38 3.70
N ARG A 244 21.67 -1.18 3.97
CA ARG A 244 21.93 -0.03 3.08
C ARG A 244 23.43 0.25 3.24
N GLY A 245 24.18 0.07 2.16
CA GLY A 245 25.56 0.56 2.06
C GLY A 245 25.56 2.06 1.97
#